data_AF-A0A2D6J2G5-F1
#
_entry.id   AF-A0A2D6J2G5-F1
#
_cell.length_a   1.000
_cell.length_b   1.000
_cell.length_c   1.000
_cell.angle_alpha   90.00
_cell.angle_beta   90.00
_cell.angle_gamma   90.00
#
_symmetry.space_group_name_H-M   'P 1'
#
loop_
_entity.id
_entity.type
_entity.pdbx_description
1 polymer ?
#
loop_
_entity_poly.entity_id
_entity_poly.type
_entity_poly.pdbx_seq_one_letter_code
_entity_poly.pdbx_strand_id
1 'polypeptide(L)'
;MKKAGLDFIKPLAIIVTGGILVTLAACTSAPTSTPTPLTTPAPESGKSVTINLSAENKAFDKNTITVPAGAEVTVIFDHKDSGVHHNLTVSLTEAVRKSIYNGNIITGPATINYRFLAPSTPGTYFFRCDVHPSSMTGDFIVTDTSS
;
A
#
# COMPACT_ATOMS: atom_id res chain seq x y z
N MET A 1 0.52 -39.63 -43.46
CA MET A 1 1.96 -39.94 -43.32
C MET A 1 2.19 -40.67 -42.00
N LYS A 2 2.67 -41.92 -42.09
CA LYS A 2 3.72 -42.57 -41.28
C LYS A 2 3.55 -42.53 -39.74
N LYS A 3 3.15 -43.65 -39.13
CA LYS A 3 4.00 -44.66 -38.42
C LYS A 3 4.46 -44.15 -37.04
N ALA A 4 4.48 -44.86 -35.91
CA ALA A 4 4.35 -46.27 -35.51
C ALA A 4 3.94 -46.23 -34.00
N GLY A 5 3.36 -47.22 -33.33
CA GLY A 5 3.60 -48.66 -33.37
C GLY A 5 4.82 -49.02 -32.51
N LEU A 6 4.60 -49.45 -31.25
CA LEU A 6 5.35 -50.49 -30.50
C LEU A 6 4.69 -50.66 -29.11
N ASP A 7 3.82 -51.65 -28.88
CA ASP A 7 4.13 -53.06 -28.54
C ASP A 7 5.01 -53.16 -27.28
N PHE A 8 4.51 -53.59 -26.12
CA PHE A 8 4.17 -54.96 -25.71
C PHE A 8 5.20 -55.45 -24.67
N ILE A 9 4.81 -55.45 -23.39
CA ILE A 9 5.27 -56.42 -22.38
C ILE A 9 4.29 -56.42 -21.20
N LYS A 10 3.47 -57.46 -21.10
CA LYS A 10 2.93 -57.99 -19.84
C LYS A 10 3.76 -59.23 -19.50
N PRO A 11 4.11 -59.45 -18.22
CA PRO A 11 3.39 -60.45 -17.41
C PRO A 11 3.31 -59.98 -15.94
N LEU A 12 2.69 -60.62 -14.94
CA LEU A 12 1.72 -61.69 -14.75
C LEU A 12 1.49 -61.70 -13.22
N ALA A 13 0.24 -61.90 -12.82
CA ALA A 13 -0.29 -62.43 -11.56
C ALA A 13 0.46 -62.20 -10.22
N ILE A 14 -0.32 -61.86 -9.19
CA ILE A 14 -0.57 -62.77 -8.06
C ILE A 14 -1.93 -62.40 -7.46
N ILE A 15 -2.87 -63.36 -7.51
CA ILE A 15 -4.09 -63.36 -6.69
C ILE A 15 -3.68 -64.02 -5.37
N VAL A 16 -3.75 -63.28 -4.27
CA VAL A 16 -3.81 -63.87 -2.93
C VAL A 16 -5.22 -63.67 -2.41
N THR A 17 -6.00 -64.75 -2.43
CA THR A 17 -7.23 -64.90 -1.67
C THR A 17 -6.85 -65.24 -0.23
N GLY A 18 -7.29 -64.43 0.73
CA GLY A 18 -7.13 -64.73 2.16
C GLY A 18 -7.80 -63.67 3.01
N GLY A 19 -9.05 -63.91 3.39
CA GLY A 19 -9.74 -63.07 4.37
C GLY A 19 -9.23 -63.34 5.77
N ILE A 20 -9.23 -62.32 6.63
CA ILE A 20 -9.83 -62.34 7.97
C ILE A 20 -9.70 -60.97 8.65
N LEU A 21 -10.78 -60.58 9.34
CA LEU A 21 -10.95 -59.39 10.16
C LEU A 21 -9.86 -59.26 11.23
N VAL A 22 -9.25 -58.07 11.35
CA VAL A 22 -8.85 -57.48 12.64
C VAL A 22 -9.00 -55.94 12.55
N THR A 23 -9.87 -55.40 13.40
CA THR A 23 -10.01 -53.97 13.71
C THR A 23 -8.85 -53.47 14.57
N LEU A 24 -8.20 -52.36 14.24
CA LEU A 24 -7.63 -51.40 15.21
C LEU A 24 -7.11 -50.12 14.50
N ALA A 25 -7.35 -49.00 15.16
CA ALA A 25 -7.18 -47.63 14.70
C ALA A 25 -5.71 -47.21 14.48
N ALA A 26 -5.50 -46.33 13.48
CA ALA A 26 -4.48 -45.27 13.53
C ALA A 26 -4.73 -44.25 12.42
N CYS A 27 -5.32 -43.10 12.77
CA CYS A 27 -5.37 -41.93 11.90
C CYS A 27 -4.01 -41.23 12.03
N THR A 28 -3.07 -41.48 11.12
CA THR A 28 -1.82 -40.69 11.04
C THR A 28 -2.07 -39.46 10.18
N SER A 29 -2.51 -38.37 10.82
CA SER A 29 -2.56 -37.05 10.20
C SER A 29 -1.14 -36.54 9.95
N ALA A 30 -0.82 -36.24 8.68
CA ALA A 30 0.40 -35.55 8.30
C ALA A 30 0.46 -34.15 8.96
N PRO A 31 1.64 -33.64 9.35
CA PRO A 31 1.75 -32.27 9.82
C PRO A 31 1.52 -31.32 8.64
N THR A 32 0.41 -30.59 8.69
CA THR A 32 0.16 -29.43 7.84
C THR A 32 1.18 -28.36 8.22
N SER A 33 2.13 -28.09 7.34
CA SER A 33 2.98 -26.89 7.43
C SER A 33 2.09 -25.66 7.22
N THR A 34 1.71 -25.02 8.33
CA THR A 34 1.06 -23.70 8.31
C THR A 34 2.00 -22.70 7.64
N PRO A 35 1.61 -22.03 6.54
CA PRO A 35 2.40 -20.91 6.05
C PRO A 35 2.37 -19.81 7.12
N THR A 36 3.55 -19.40 7.56
CA THR A 36 3.72 -18.23 8.43
C THR A 36 3.01 -17.06 7.76
N PRO A 37 2.02 -16.41 8.41
CA PRO A 37 1.42 -15.21 7.84
C PRO A 37 2.55 -14.19 7.66
N LEU A 38 2.70 -13.71 6.42
CA LEU A 38 3.55 -12.58 6.10
C LEU A 38 3.07 -11.42 6.96
N THR A 39 3.77 -11.17 8.07
CA THR A 39 3.42 -10.07 8.96
C THR A 39 3.71 -8.81 8.18
N THR A 40 2.66 -8.15 7.69
CA THR A 40 2.74 -6.75 7.30
C THR A 40 3.33 -6.02 8.49
N PRO A 41 4.51 -5.36 8.37
CA PRO A 41 5.08 -4.66 9.49
C PRO A 41 4.06 -3.64 9.99
N ALA A 42 3.70 -3.74 11.27
CA ALA A 42 2.98 -2.69 11.96
C ALA A 42 3.80 -1.39 11.83
N PRO A 43 3.14 -0.22 11.65
CA PRO A 43 3.87 1.03 11.53
C PRO A 43 4.80 1.18 12.75
N GLU A 44 6.09 1.39 12.49
CA GLU A 44 7.04 1.74 13.54
C GLU A 44 6.49 2.98 14.28
N SER A 45 6.33 2.83 15.59
CA SER A 45 6.07 3.90 16.55
C SER A 45 6.98 5.11 16.25
N GLY A 46 6.57 6.37 16.32
CA GLY A 46 5.40 6.92 17.00
C GLY A 46 5.45 8.45 17.09
N LYS A 47 5.47 9.15 15.95
CA LYS A 47 5.25 10.61 15.90
C LYS A 47 4.03 10.91 15.03
N SER A 48 3.06 11.61 15.60
CA SER A 48 1.95 12.20 14.84
C SER A 48 2.23 13.69 14.63
N VAL A 49 2.02 14.18 13.41
CA VAL A 49 2.22 15.60 13.05
C VAL A 49 0.90 16.14 12.50
N THR A 50 0.52 17.33 12.95
CA THR A 50 -0.60 18.09 12.38
C THR A 50 -0.09 19.28 11.60
N ILE A 51 -0.55 19.44 10.36
CA ILE A 51 -0.18 20.54 9.46
C ILE A 51 -1.46 21.27 9.08
N ASN A 52 -1.48 22.59 9.24
CA ASN A 52 -2.51 23.41 8.63
C ASN A 52 -2.05 23.78 7.22
N LEU A 53 -2.86 23.53 6.20
CA LEU A 53 -2.58 23.89 4.82
C LEU A 53 -3.81 24.61 4.26
N SER A 54 -3.65 25.83 3.77
CA SER A 54 -4.74 26.59 3.15
C SER A 54 -4.58 26.61 1.64
N ALA A 55 -5.71 26.57 0.92
CA ALA A 55 -5.77 26.84 -0.51
C ALA A 55 -6.63 28.07 -0.79
N GLU A 56 -6.03 29.06 -1.42
CA GLU A 56 -6.66 30.33 -1.80
C GLU A 56 -5.99 30.86 -3.07
N ASN A 57 -6.77 31.46 -3.96
CA ASN A 57 -6.31 31.95 -5.26
C ASN A 57 -5.59 30.90 -6.12
N LYS A 58 -6.02 29.62 -6.06
CA LYS A 58 -5.34 28.49 -6.73
C LYS A 58 -3.85 28.38 -6.36
N ALA A 59 -3.53 28.67 -5.10
CA ALA A 59 -2.22 28.50 -4.50
C ALA A 59 -2.36 27.83 -3.12
N PHE A 60 -1.39 27.00 -2.76
CA PHE A 60 -1.22 26.62 -1.37
C PHE A 60 -0.52 27.77 -0.62
N ASP A 61 -0.83 27.92 0.67
CA ASP A 61 -0.11 28.87 1.55
C ASP A 61 1.31 28.40 1.91
N LYS A 62 1.68 27.17 1.53
CA LYS A 62 2.99 26.55 1.74
C LYS A 62 3.50 25.94 0.46
N ASN A 63 4.79 26.13 0.21
CA ASN A 63 5.57 25.45 -0.84
C ASN A 63 6.48 24.35 -0.27
N THR A 64 6.55 24.22 1.05
CA THR A 64 7.31 23.16 1.73
C THR A 64 6.56 22.65 2.94
N ILE A 65 6.54 21.33 3.10
CA ILE A 65 6.05 20.62 4.29
C ILE A 65 7.19 19.74 4.78
N THR A 66 7.50 19.77 6.08
CA THR A 66 8.54 18.93 6.68
C THR A 66 7.96 18.05 7.77
N VAL A 67 8.21 16.74 7.70
CA VAL A 67 7.73 15.76 8.68
C VAL A 67 8.81 14.71 9.00
N PRO A 68 8.76 14.07 10.18
CA PRO A 68 9.63 12.93 10.47
C PRO A 68 9.29 11.72 9.59
N ALA A 69 10.30 10.91 9.30
CA ALA A 69 10.14 9.61 8.65
C ALA A 69 9.14 8.73 9.40
N GLY A 70 8.23 8.10 8.65
CA GLY A 70 7.20 7.20 9.19
C GLY A 70 6.10 7.88 10.02
N ALA A 71 6.09 9.21 10.14
CA ALA A 71 5.11 9.91 10.94
C ALA A 71 3.67 9.72 10.44
N GLU A 72 2.71 9.67 11.36
CA GLU A 72 1.29 9.83 11.02
C GLU A 72 1.01 11.32 10.77
N VAL A 73 0.68 11.65 9.54
CA VAL A 73 0.44 13.02 9.11
C VAL A 73 -1.05 13.29 9.06
N THR A 74 -1.50 14.33 9.75
CA THR A 74 -2.82 14.92 9.58
C THR A 74 -2.66 16.30 8.96
N VAL A 75 -3.15 16.49 7.74
CA VAL A 75 -3.26 17.81 7.12
C VAL A 75 -4.69 18.31 7.32
N ILE A 76 -4.84 19.39 8.08
CA ILE A 76 -6.06 20.18 8.17
C ILE A 76 -6.06 21.10 6.95
N PHE A 77 -6.81 20.71 5.92
CA PHE A 77 -6.87 21.42 4.65
C PHE A 77 -8.04 22.40 4.64
N ASP A 78 -7.72 23.70 4.60
CA ASP A 78 -8.68 24.80 4.56
C ASP A 78 -8.78 25.38 3.14
N HIS A 79 -9.82 24.98 2.41
CA HIS A 79 -10.07 25.41 1.05
C HIS A 79 -10.97 26.64 1.04
N LYS A 80 -10.43 27.80 0.66
CA LYS A 80 -11.13 29.09 0.68
C LYS A 80 -11.70 29.54 -0.66
N ASP A 81 -11.19 29.00 -1.77
CA ASP A 81 -11.69 29.31 -3.12
C ASP A 81 -13.13 28.83 -3.34
N SER A 82 -14.06 29.76 -3.53
CA SER A 82 -15.47 29.44 -3.77
C SER A 82 -15.70 28.79 -5.13
N GLY A 83 -16.31 27.60 -5.15
CA GLY A 83 -16.68 26.88 -6.37
C GLY A 83 -15.50 26.29 -7.15
N VAL A 84 -14.27 26.37 -6.61
CA VAL A 84 -13.08 25.74 -7.20
C VAL A 84 -12.89 24.37 -6.58
N HIS A 85 -12.19 23.48 -7.26
CA HIS A 85 -11.88 22.13 -6.78
C HIS A 85 -10.41 22.03 -6.41
N HIS A 86 -10.13 21.58 -5.18
CA HIS A 86 -8.75 21.34 -4.72
C HIS A 86 -8.63 20.00 -4.01
N ASN A 87 -7.43 19.43 -4.05
CA ASN A 87 -7.01 18.33 -3.18
C ASN A 87 -5.54 18.47 -2.80
N LEU A 88 -5.07 17.50 -2.02
CA LEU A 88 -3.66 17.24 -1.75
C LEU A 88 -3.30 15.83 -2.19
N THR A 89 -2.31 15.72 -3.07
CA THR A 89 -1.64 14.48 -3.44
C THR A 89 -0.18 14.57 -3.04
N VAL A 90 0.36 13.51 -2.44
CA VAL A 90 1.78 13.38 -2.08
C VAL A 90 2.37 12.23 -2.89
N SER A 91 3.54 12.42 -3.49
CA SER A 91 4.14 11.49 -4.44
C SER A 91 5.66 11.42 -4.33
N LEU A 92 6.26 10.42 -4.99
CA LEU A 92 7.72 10.31 -5.08
C LEU A 92 8.36 11.43 -5.89
N THR A 93 7.67 11.90 -6.93
CA THR A 93 8.17 12.90 -7.86
C THR A 93 7.03 13.77 -8.38
N GLU A 94 7.39 14.92 -8.96
CA GLU A 94 6.46 15.87 -9.61
C GLU A 94 5.59 15.24 -10.71
N ALA A 95 6.14 14.26 -11.44
CA ALA A 95 5.42 13.56 -12.49
C ALA A 95 4.27 12.68 -11.95
N VAL A 96 4.19 12.47 -10.63
CA VAL A 96 3.17 11.65 -9.93
C VAL A 96 2.97 10.28 -10.60
N ARG A 97 4.08 9.63 -10.98
CA ARG A 97 4.05 8.25 -11.49
C ARG A 97 3.71 7.24 -10.40
N LYS A 98 3.97 7.61 -9.14
CA LYS A 98 3.68 6.82 -7.95
C LYS A 98 3.33 7.76 -6.79
N SER A 99 2.08 7.71 -6.36
CA SER A 99 1.59 8.46 -5.20
C SER A 99 1.84 7.70 -3.91
N ILE A 100 2.17 8.44 -2.87
CA ILE A 100 2.17 8.02 -1.46
C ILE A 100 0.76 8.19 -0.90
N TYR A 101 0.12 9.30 -1.23
CA TYR A 101 -1.24 9.63 -0.80
C TYR A 101 -1.98 10.37 -1.91
N ASN A 102 -3.26 10.06 -2.09
CA ASN A 102 -4.17 10.78 -2.98
C ASN A 102 -5.38 11.22 -2.16
N GLY A 103 -5.47 12.51 -1.86
CA GLY A 103 -6.59 13.08 -1.12
C GLY A 103 -7.83 13.25 -1.99
N ASN A 104 -9.00 13.12 -1.37
CA ASN A 104 -10.27 13.43 -2.02
C ASN A 104 -10.30 14.89 -2.51
N ILE A 105 -10.79 15.10 -3.72
CA ILE A 105 -11.07 16.44 -4.24
C ILE A 105 -12.31 17.01 -3.55
N ILE A 106 -12.20 18.23 -3.04
CA ILE A 106 -13.30 18.95 -2.40
C ILE A 106 -13.57 20.28 -3.12
N THR A 107 -14.82 20.72 -3.10
CA THR A 107 -15.23 22.05 -3.58
C THR A 107 -15.23 23.03 -2.41
N GLY A 108 -14.61 24.20 -2.57
CA GLY A 108 -14.56 25.24 -1.55
C GLY A 108 -15.77 26.19 -1.59
N PRO A 109 -16.03 26.96 -0.50
CA PRO A 109 -15.27 26.96 0.75
C PRO A 109 -15.59 25.74 1.63
N ALA A 110 -14.56 25.03 2.11
CA ALA A 110 -14.72 23.84 2.93
C ALA A 110 -13.42 23.47 3.66
N THR A 111 -13.54 22.68 4.73
CA THR A 111 -12.39 22.11 5.45
C THR A 111 -12.48 20.57 5.45
N ILE A 112 -11.34 19.91 5.26
CA ILE A 112 -11.21 18.45 5.37
C ILE A 112 -9.89 18.07 6.05
N ASN A 113 -9.88 16.92 6.74
CA ASN A 113 -8.67 16.35 7.30
C ASN A 113 -8.16 15.22 6.40
N TYR A 114 -7.00 15.41 5.78
CA TYR A 114 -6.28 14.34 5.09
C TYR A 114 -5.35 13.62 6.07
N ARG A 115 -5.41 12.29 6.12
CA ARG A 115 -4.60 11.46 7.03
C ARG A 115 -3.86 10.39 6.26
N PHE A 116 -2.55 10.30 6.47
CA PHE A 116 -1.68 9.32 5.81
C PHE A 116 -0.37 9.13 6.58
N LEU A 117 0.39 8.09 6.23
CA LEU A 117 1.74 7.88 6.75
C LEU A 117 2.76 8.55 5.83
N ALA A 118 3.69 9.30 6.42
CA ALA A 118 4.88 9.76 5.72
C ALA A 118 5.76 8.56 5.30
N PRO A 119 6.51 8.67 4.21
CA PRO A 119 7.54 7.68 3.87
C PRO A 119 8.47 7.39 5.06
N SER A 120 8.88 6.14 5.22
CA SER A 120 9.88 5.75 6.22
C SER A 120 11.31 6.10 5.80
N THR A 121 11.53 6.40 4.52
CA THR A 121 12.82 6.83 4.01
C THR A 121 12.90 8.37 4.05
N PRO A 122 13.90 8.95 4.73
CA PRO A 122 14.17 10.39 4.62
C PRO A 122 14.47 10.80 3.18
N GLY A 123 14.12 12.04 2.83
CA GLY A 123 14.37 12.59 1.52
C GLY A 123 13.35 13.63 1.09
N THR A 124 13.53 14.14 -0.12
CA THR A 124 12.59 15.08 -0.74
C THR A 124 11.60 14.32 -1.61
N TYR A 125 10.33 14.50 -1.29
CA TYR A 125 9.16 14.04 -2.01
C TYR A 125 8.42 15.26 -2.52
N PHE A 126 7.25 15.05 -3.12
CA PHE A 126 6.50 16.11 -3.76
C PHE A 126 5.04 16.11 -3.29
N PHE A 127 4.42 17.29 -3.21
CA PHE A 127 2.99 17.41 -3.06
C PHE A 127 2.38 18.37 -4.10
N ARG A 128 1.14 18.11 -4.50
CA ARG A 128 0.39 19.00 -5.40
C ARG A 128 -1.12 18.93 -5.21
N CYS A 129 -1.83 19.86 -5.85
CA CYS A 129 -3.22 19.70 -6.25
C CYS A 129 -3.28 19.07 -7.65
N ASP A 130 -4.10 18.04 -7.83
CA ASP A 130 -4.25 17.36 -9.14
C ASP A 130 -5.11 18.16 -10.13
N VAL A 131 -5.97 19.06 -9.63
CA VAL A 131 -6.78 19.95 -10.46
C VAL A 131 -5.96 21.13 -11.01
N HIS A 132 -4.92 21.53 -10.27
CA HIS A 132 -4.04 22.66 -10.62
C HIS A 132 -2.55 22.25 -10.58
N PRO A 133 -2.14 21.25 -11.37
CA PRO A 133 -0.84 20.60 -11.23
C PRO A 133 0.36 21.49 -11.63
N SER A 134 0.12 22.61 -12.29
CA SER A 134 1.17 23.56 -12.71
C SER A 134 1.41 24.71 -11.73
N SER A 135 0.48 24.98 -10.80
CA SER A 135 0.55 26.15 -9.91
C SER A 135 0.45 25.83 -8.42
N MET A 136 -0.10 24.68 -8.06
CA MET A 136 -0.30 24.27 -6.67
C MET A 136 0.59 23.08 -6.37
N THR A 137 1.86 23.36 -6.11
CA THR A 137 2.91 22.34 -5.91
C THR A 137 3.85 22.75 -4.78
N GLY A 138 4.57 21.78 -4.24
CA GLY A 138 5.62 22.03 -3.26
C GLY A 138 6.39 20.77 -2.86
N ASP A 139 7.42 20.98 -2.06
CA ASP A 139 8.30 19.92 -1.57
C ASP A 139 7.77 19.31 -0.27
N PHE A 140 7.70 17.99 -0.24
CA PHE A 140 7.38 17.23 0.98
C PHE A 140 8.67 16.60 1.51
N ILE A 141 9.28 17.23 2.51
CA ILE A 141 10.57 16.82 3.07
C ILE A 141 10.34 15.87 4.24
N VAL A 142 10.92 14.69 4.13
CA VAL A 142 10.94 13.69 5.20
C VAL A 142 12.31 13.71 5.86
N THR A 143 12.37 13.99 7.16
CA THR A 143 13.61 14.03 7.93
C THR A 143 13.80 12.76 8.76
N ASP A 144 15.05 12.43 9.09
CA ASP A 144 15.34 11.37 10.05
C ASP A 144 14.60 11.57 11.38
N THR A 145 14.21 10.45 12.00
CA THR A 145 13.58 10.43 13.32
C THR A 145 14.58 10.42 14.47
N SER A 146 15.88 10.27 14.18
CA SER A 146 16.98 10.28 15.14
C SER A 146 17.06 11.65 15.84
N SER A 147 16.52 11.72 17.06
CA SER A 147 16.88 12.71 18.06
C SER A 147 17.67 12.03 19.16
#